data_AF-A0AAE8HRK1-F1
#
_entry.id   AF-A0AAE8HRK1-F1
#
_cell.length_a   1.000
_cell.length_b   1.000
_cell.length_c   1.000
_cell.angle_alpha   90.00
_cell.angle_beta   90.00
_cell.angle_gamma   90.00
#
_symmetry.space_group_name_H-M   'P 1'
#
loop_
_entity.id
_entity.type
_entity.pdbx_description
1 polymer ?
#
loop_
_entity_poly.entity_id
_entity_poly.type
_entity_poly.pdbx_seq_one_letter_code
_entity_poly.pdbx_strand_id
1 'polypeptide(L)'
;MWRSLPAIGFALAAAIAASPARAACDVKGAQIEEAIAKKSELREDANAQLVRDLRTLRDAAIVLESYKFPGECEVLLGIVRSLLANPSKTIEQSGDTDEEKAEDLNEARQPKAAGGTPTAK
;
A
#
# COMPACT_ATOMS: atom_id res chain seq x y z
N MET A 1 42.95 33.15 -49.46
CA MET A 1 42.16 33.58 -48.30
C MET A 1 40.68 33.36 -48.62
N TRP A 2 40.08 32.25 -48.18
CA TRP A 2 38.62 32.12 -48.10
C TRP A 2 38.32 31.16 -46.95
N ARG A 3 37.49 31.64 -46.02
CA ARG A 3 37.25 31.08 -44.68
C ARG A 3 36.45 29.78 -44.77
N SER A 4 36.95 28.72 -44.12
CA SER A 4 36.15 27.56 -43.73
C SER A 4 35.34 27.93 -42.48
N LEU A 5 34.01 27.86 -42.57
CA LEU A 5 33.13 27.77 -41.39
C LEU A 5 32.10 26.65 -41.58
N PRO A 6 31.67 26.00 -40.48
CA PRO A 6 31.40 24.57 -40.44
C PRO A 6 29.92 24.27 -40.69
N ALA A 7 29.63 23.19 -41.41
CA ALA A 7 28.30 22.60 -41.46
C ALA A 7 28.04 21.82 -40.16
N ILE A 8 27.92 22.54 -39.04
CA ILE A 8 27.30 22.03 -37.82
C ILE A 8 25.83 22.40 -37.94
N GLY A 9 25.01 21.46 -38.41
CA GLY A 9 23.58 21.71 -38.55
C GLY A 9 22.83 20.42 -38.78
N PHE A 10 21.94 20.11 -37.83
CA PHE A 10 20.90 19.08 -37.89
C PHE A 10 21.32 17.62 -37.68
N ALA A 11 21.51 17.24 -36.42
CA ALA A 11 21.18 15.88 -35.97
C ALA A 11 20.79 15.83 -34.47
N LEU A 12 20.04 16.83 -33.98
CA LEU A 12 19.54 16.83 -32.60
C LEU A 12 18.01 16.96 -32.58
N ALA A 13 17.32 15.96 -33.10
CA ALA A 13 15.86 15.87 -32.98
C ALA A 13 15.41 14.40 -33.05
N ALA A 14 15.85 13.60 -32.08
CA ALA A 14 15.25 12.29 -31.80
C ALA A 14 15.29 11.99 -30.29
N ALA A 15 14.99 12.99 -29.45
CA ALA A 15 14.51 12.71 -28.10
C ALA A 15 13.02 12.40 -28.20
N ILE A 16 12.71 11.23 -28.78
CA ILE A 16 11.40 10.62 -28.61
C ILE A 16 11.24 10.48 -27.11
N ALA A 17 10.21 11.14 -26.56
CA ALA A 17 9.76 10.93 -25.21
C ALA A 17 9.35 9.46 -25.07
N ALA A 18 10.34 8.60 -24.82
CA ALA A 18 10.09 7.31 -24.22
C ALA A 18 9.52 7.64 -22.86
N SER A 19 8.18 7.65 -22.74
CA SER A 19 7.56 7.44 -21.44
C SER A 19 8.31 6.28 -20.80
N PRO A 20 8.90 6.44 -19.60
CA PRO A 20 9.58 5.33 -18.98
C PRO A 20 8.55 4.21 -18.96
N ALA A 21 8.86 3.11 -19.66
CA ALA A 21 8.11 1.89 -19.46
C ALA A 21 8.29 1.62 -17.97
N ARG A 22 7.27 1.99 -17.16
CA ARG A 22 7.27 1.67 -15.74
C ARG A 22 7.51 0.17 -15.71
N ALA A 23 8.64 -0.21 -15.10
CA ALA A 23 9.01 -1.60 -15.04
C ALA A 23 7.79 -2.38 -14.54
N ALA A 24 7.55 -3.57 -15.09
CA ALA A 24 6.54 -4.43 -14.51
C ALA A 24 6.84 -4.55 -13.01
N CYS A 25 5.81 -4.38 -12.18
CA CYS A 25 5.95 -4.41 -10.74
C CYS A 25 6.48 -5.78 -10.32
N ASP A 26 7.74 -5.85 -9.89
CA ASP A 26 8.39 -7.13 -9.58
C ASP A 26 7.97 -7.63 -8.19
N VAL A 27 6.73 -8.14 -8.08
CA VAL A 27 6.19 -8.69 -6.83
C VAL A 27 7.00 -9.90 -6.38
N LYS A 28 7.45 -10.72 -7.33
CA LYS A 28 8.26 -11.91 -7.03
C LYS A 28 9.65 -11.54 -6.50
N GLY A 29 10.33 -10.59 -7.15
CA GLY A 29 11.63 -10.10 -6.69
C GLY A 29 11.56 -9.24 -5.43
N ALA A 30 10.37 -8.80 -5.02
CA ALA A 30 10.19 -8.15 -3.72
C ALA A 30 10.41 -9.09 -2.52
N GLN A 31 10.38 -10.42 -2.72
CA GLN A 31 10.70 -11.43 -1.69
C GLN A 31 9.99 -11.20 -0.34
N ILE A 32 8.69 -10.86 -0.41
CA ILE A 32 7.91 -10.47 0.77
C ILE A 32 7.79 -11.63 1.77
N GLU A 33 7.59 -12.87 1.33
CA GLU A 33 7.50 -14.02 2.24
C GLU A 33 8.82 -14.30 2.94
N GLU A 34 9.92 -14.23 2.20
CA GLU A 34 11.25 -14.42 2.75
C GLU A 34 11.59 -13.32 3.75
N ALA A 35 11.16 -12.08 3.49
CA ALA A 35 11.31 -10.96 4.41
C ALA A 35 10.49 -11.17 5.69
N ILE A 36 9.23 -11.61 5.59
CA ILE A 36 8.39 -11.97 6.76
C ILE A 36 9.07 -13.07 7.59
N ALA A 37 9.52 -14.16 6.94
CA ALA A 37 10.11 -15.31 7.62
C ALA A 37 11.42 -14.98 8.36
N LYS A 38 12.14 -13.93 7.93
CA LYS A 38 13.40 -13.47 8.55
C LYS A 38 13.20 -12.61 9.81
N LYS A 39 11.98 -12.14 10.09
CA LYS A 39 11.68 -11.29 11.27
C LYS A 39 11.17 -12.15 12.41
N SER A 40 11.90 -12.19 13.53
CA SER A 40 11.51 -12.99 14.70
C SER A 40 10.21 -12.50 15.32
N GLU A 41 10.00 -11.18 15.33
CA GLU A 41 8.80 -10.53 15.86
C GLU A 41 7.54 -11.01 15.14
N LEU A 42 7.62 -11.18 13.81
CA LEU A 42 6.51 -11.65 12.99
C LEU A 42 6.26 -13.16 13.10
N ARG A 43 7.12 -13.91 13.79
CA ARG A 43 6.93 -15.35 14.01
C ARG A 43 6.16 -15.68 15.28
N GLU A 44 5.92 -14.69 16.13
CA GLU A 44 5.13 -14.85 17.35
C GLU A 44 3.65 -14.99 17.02
N ASP A 45 2.96 -15.92 17.69
CA ASP A 45 1.53 -16.19 17.45
C ASP A 45 0.65 -14.94 17.67
N ALA A 46 1.05 -14.07 18.61
CA ALA A 46 0.39 -12.79 18.87
C ALA A 46 0.36 -11.87 17.63
N ASN A 47 1.32 -12.03 16.72
CA ASN A 47 1.46 -11.20 15.51
C ASN A 47 0.92 -11.88 14.25
N ALA A 48 0.22 -13.03 14.39
CA ALA A 48 -0.28 -13.79 13.26
C ALA A 48 -1.27 -12.99 12.39
N GLN A 49 -2.00 -12.03 12.97
CA GLN A 49 -2.90 -11.15 12.21
C GLN A 49 -2.09 -10.20 11.30
N LEU A 50 -1.09 -9.52 11.84
CA LEU A 50 -0.22 -8.64 11.06
C LEU A 50 0.45 -9.40 9.90
N VAL A 51 0.88 -10.65 10.12
CA VAL A 51 1.41 -11.50 9.05
C VAL A 51 0.38 -11.78 7.95
N ARG A 52 -0.89 -12.04 8.32
CA ARG A 52 -1.97 -12.21 7.34
C ARG A 52 -2.22 -10.94 6.54
N ASP A 53 -2.16 -9.78 7.19
CA ASP A 53 -2.39 -8.49 6.53
C ASP A 53 -1.26 -8.17 5.54
N LEU A 54 0.00 -8.39 5.94
CA LEU A 54 1.17 -8.23 5.04
C LEU A 54 1.08 -9.16 3.82
N ARG A 55 0.62 -10.40 4.00
CA ARG A 55 0.35 -11.34 2.90
C ARG A 55 -0.79 -10.88 2.01
N THR A 56 -1.83 -10.32 2.60
CA THR A 56 -2.98 -9.76 1.85
C THR A 56 -2.54 -8.58 1.00
N LEU A 57 -1.69 -7.69 1.51
CA LEU A 57 -1.12 -6.58 0.74
C LEU A 57 -0.20 -7.07 -0.40
N ARG A 58 0.58 -8.13 -0.18
CA ARG A 58 1.34 -8.79 -1.24
C ARG A 58 0.41 -9.34 -2.34
N ASP A 59 -0.66 -10.02 -1.96
CA ASP A 59 -1.61 -10.59 -2.92
C ASP A 59 -2.36 -9.50 -3.70
N ALA A 60 -2.69 -8.38 -3.05
CA ALA A 60 -3.20 -7.21 -3.73
C ALA A 60 -2.21 -6.64 -4.75
N ALA A 61 -0.90 -6.64 -4.48
CA ALA A 61 0.11 -6.25 -5.45
C ALA A 61 0.13 -7.19 -6.68
N ILE A 62 -0.03 -8.51 -6.48
CA ILE A 62 -0.18 -9.48 -7.59
C ILE A 62 -1.39 -9.14 -8.46
N VAL A 63 -2.52 -8.77 -7.84
CA VAL A 63 -3.72 -8.34 -8.57
C VAL A 63 -3.43 -7.06 -9.37
N LEU A 64 -2.83 -6.03 -8.76
CA LEU A 64 -2.49 -4.78 -9.45
C LEU A 64 -1.54 -5.01 -10.64
N GLU A 65 -0.53 -5.86 -10.47
CA GLU A 65 0.37 -6.26 -11.55
C GLU A 65 -0.41 -6.96 -12.69
N SER A 66 -1.27 -7.92 -12.34
CA SER A 66 -2.07 -8.71 -13.28
C SER A 66 -3.00 -7.84 -14.12
N TYR A 67 -3.58 -6.81 -13.51
CA TYR A 67 -4.51 -5.87 -14.14
C TYR A 67 -3.84 -4.64 -14.77
N LYS A 68 -2.50 -4.64 -14.89
CA LYS A 68 -1.73 -3.58 -15.56
C LYS A 68 -1.80 -2.21 -14.87
N PHE A 69 -1.78 -2.22 -13.53
CA PHE A 69 -1.60 -1.06 -12.65
C PHE A 69 -0.19 -1.03 -12.03
N PRO A 70 0.89 -0.86 -12.83
CA PRO A 70 2.26 -1.00 -12.33
C PRO A 70 2.64 0.10 -11.33
N GLY A 71 2.13 1.32 -11.47
CA GLY A 71 2.44 2.42 -10.54
C GLY A 71 1.86 2.19 -9.15
N GLU A 72 0.60 1.77 -9.09
CA GLU A 72 -0.11 1.44 -7.85
C GLU A 72 0.52 0.23 -7.18
N CYS A 73 0.93 -0.77 -7.97
CA CYS A 73 1.63 -1.92 -7.47
C CYS A 73 3.00 -1.56 -6.85
N GLU A 74 3.79 -0.69 -7.51
CA GLU A 74 5.06 -0.20 -6.98
C GLU A 74 4.88 0.56 -5.66
N VAL A 75 3.86 1.42 -5.58
CA VAL A 75 3.51 2.14 -4.34
C VAL A 75 3.16 1.16 -3.23
N LEU A 76 2.31 0.17 -3.50
CA LEU A 76 1.90 -0.83 -2.53
C LEU A 76 3.08 -1.67 -2.03
N LEU A 77 3.94 -2.15 -2.93
CA LEU A 77 5.16 -2.87 -2.53
C LEU A 77 6.11 -2.00 -1.73
N GLY A 78 6.22 -0.71 -2.06
CA GLY A 78 6.97 0.27 -1.27
C GLY A 78 6.46 0.33 0.17
N ILE A 79 5.14 0.44 0.36
CA ILE A 79 4.50 0.46 1.67
C ILE A 79 4.79 -0.84 2.43
N VAL A 80 4.59 -2.01 1.81
CA VAL A 80 4.84 -3.31 2.46
C VAL A 80 6.30 -3.44 2.90
N ARG A 81 7.26 -2.99 2.07
CA ARG A 81 8.68 -2.96 2.45
C ARG A 81 8.95 -2.05 3.63
N SER A 82 8.32 -0.88 3.69
CA SER A 82 8.45 0.04 4.83
C SER A 82 7.90 -0.55 6.12
N LEU A 83 6.76 -1.25 6.08
CA LEU A 83 6.20 -1.95 7.23
C LEU A 83 7.14 -3.08 7.72
N LEU A 84 7.68 -3.86 6.79
CA LEU A 84 8.64 -4.94 7.09
C LEU A 84 10.01 -4.44 7.57
N ALA A 85 10.40 -3.22 7.24
CA ALA A 85 11.67 -2.65 7.68
C ALA A 85 11.72 -2.45 9.19
N ASN A 86 10.57 -2.18 9.83
CA ASN A 86 10.44 -2.03 11.28
C ASN A 86 9.16 -2.72 11.79
N PRO A 87 9.20 -4.06 11.97
CA PRO A 87 8.03 -4.82 12.40
C PRO A 87 7.59 -4.43 13.81
N SER A 88 8.50 -4.11 14.74
CA SER A 88 8.14 -3.70 16.10
C SER A 88 7.26 -2.45 16.12
N LYS A 89 7.67 -1.40 15.37
CA LYS A 89 6.86 -0.19 15.24
C LYS A 89 5.51 -0.48 14.56
N THR A 90 5.52 -1.34 13.54
CA THR A 90 4.28 -1.72 12.85
C THR A 90 3.32 -2.43 13.79
N ILE A 91 3.81 -3.35 14.62
CA ILE A 91 3.03 -4.06 15.64
C ILE A 91 2.42 -3.07 16.63
N GLU A 92 3.23 -2.18 17.22
CA GLU A 92 2.76 -1.15 18.15
C GLU A 92 1.63 -0.29 17.55
N GLN A 93 1.77 0.14 16.30
CA GLN A 93 0.77 0.97 15.62
C GLN A 93 -0.46 0.18 15.17
N SER A 94 -0.33 -1.11 14.90
CA SER A 94 -1.45 -1.98 14.54
C SER A 94 -2.30 -2.42 15.74
N GLY A 95 -1.74 -2.38 16.96
CA GLY A 95 -2.46 -2.69 18.20
C GLY A 95 -3.23 -1.52 18.79
N ASP A 96 -3.01 -0.29 18.28
CA ASP A 96 -3.67 0.94 18.73
C ASP A 96 -5.00 1.21 17.97
N THR A 97 -5.43 0.29 17.10
CA THR A 97 -6.80 0.32 16.56
C THR A 97 -7.76 -0.10 17.65
N ASP A 98 -8.28 0.95 18.30
CA ASP A 98 -9.28 1.04 19.35
C ASP A 98 -10.65 0.39 19.00
N GLU A 99 -10.66 -0.80 18.38
CA GLU A 99 -11.88 -1.58 18.15
C GLU A 99 -12.60 -1.85 19.49
N GLU A 100 -11.85 -2.03 20.59
CA GLU A 100 -12.40 -2.14 21.97
C GLU A 100 -13.19 -0.89 22.40
N LYS A 101 -12.90 0.32 21.89
CA LYS A 101 -13.71 1.52 22.15
C LYS A 101 -14.86 1.73 21.16
N ALA A 102 -14.87 1.01 20.04
CA ALA A 102 -15.98 1.03 19.11
C ALA A 102 -17.17 0.20 19.61
N GLU A 103 -16.91 -0.89 20.35
CA GLU A 103 -17.93 -1.69 21.04
C GLU A 103 -18.70 -0.83 22.07
N ASP A 104 -17.97 -0.07 22.89
CA ASP A 104 -18.54 0.78 23.96
C ASP A 104 -19.53 1.84 23.43
N LEU A 105 -19.29 2.35 22.22
CA LEU A 105 -20.19 3.32 21.56
C LEU A 105 -21.46 2.67 21.00
N ASN A 106 -21.43 1.37 20.69
CA ASN A 106 -22.62 0.63 20.26
C ASN A 106 -23.51 0.29 21.46
N GLU A 107 -22.90 -0.09 22.59
CA GLU A 107 -23.62 -0.47 23.81
C GLU A 107 -24.29 0.73 24.51
N ALA A 108 -23.75 1.95 24.33
CA ALA A 108 -24.36 3.19 24.81
C ALA A 108 -25.56 3.69 23.97
N ARG A 109 -25.84 3.10 22.79
CA ARG A 109 -27.05 3.43 22.01
C ARG A 109 -28.27 2.70 22.60
N GLN A 110 -28.90 3.31 23.59
CA GLN A 110 -30.29 2.97 23.89
C GLN A 110 -31.17 3.28 22.67
N PRO A 111 -32.01 2.35 22.21
CA PRO A 111 -32.95 2.62 21.13
C PRO A 111 -33.88 3.75 21.55
N LYS A 112 -33.92 4.82 20.76
CA LYS A 112 -34.87 5.93 20.96
C LYS A 112 -36.27 5.34 20.84
N ALA A 113 -36.95 5.16 21.97
CA ALA A 113 -38.32 4.67 21.99
C ALA A 113 -39.17 5.50 21.02
N ALA A 114 -39.92 4.82 20.16
CA ALA A 114 -40.89 5.43 19.26
C ALA A 114 -41.93 6.18 20.11
N GLY A 115 -41.70 7.47 20.30
CA GLY A 115 -42.53 8.33 21.13
C GLY A 115 -43.84 8.69 20.44
N GLY A 116 -44.90 7.98 20.80
CA GLY A 116 -46.19 8.56 21.19
C GLY A 116 -47.01 9.30 20.13
N THR A 117 -48.07 8.64 19.65
CA THR A 117 -49.30 9.29 19.20
C THR A 117 -49.79 10.31 20.24
N PRO A 118 -50.03 11.58 19.88
CA PRO A 118 -50.64 12.52 20.79
C PRO A 118 -52.16 12.32 20.81
N THR A 119 -52.68 11.86 21.95
CA THR A 119 -54.09 12.06 22.31
C THR A 119 -54.29 13.54 22.66
N ALA A 120 -55.23 14.21 21.98
CA ALA A 120 -55.86 15.42 22.51
C ALA A 120 -57.26 15.64 21.93
N LYS A 121 -58.24 15.52 22.84
CA LYS A 121 -59.58 16.16 22.97
C LYS A 121 -60.55 16.18 21.79
#